data_AF-A0A178MBA6-F1
#
_entry.id   AF-A0A178MBA6-F1
#
_cell.length_a   1.000
_cell.length_b   1.000
_cell.length_c   1.000
_cell.angle_alpha   90.00
_cell.angle_beta   90.00
_cell.angle_gamma   90.00
#
_symmetry.space_group_name_H-M   'P 1'
#
loop_
_entity.id
_entity.type
_entity.pdbx_description
1 polymer ?
#
loop_
_entity_poly.entity_id
_entity_poly.type
_entity_poly.pdbx_seq_one_letter_code
_entity_poly.pdbx_strand_id
1 'polypeptide(L)'
;MFDSTKTSLHDLLTQAARGHIKLPDFQRGWVWDDYAIRSLIASVSQSFPVGAIMMLRAGGELTFGTRQLEGTPKTAKDSETLLYLLDGQQRLTSLYQALVSDEVIATKNAQKQEIKRWYYIDMAAALAGGDREEAIIGVPEDRISRSAFGRDILRDLSGDAKEYAACMFPLNKVFNADQWMMGFFRHWGHAPDKSEFWFAFANTVLAAFKSYHMPVITLDATSSRGAICTVFEKVNSGGKKLDSFELLTAIYAGSGFNLRSDWLGGRDKDDTTGADVIKEGRQARLADFDVLSDLGNTNFLQAISLLHTRNRRLNDLQSGKSETDAASVSCQGRAILALPLDAYRTWADRVETGFKLAARFLRRRHIYWVKDVPYHTQLVPLASILALLGERWEQDAVQRKLAQWFWCGVFGEFYGSAVESRFAKDVIEVPAWIEGGPEPSAVRDFQCRIDRLESLRSRLSAAYKGVHALLMQQSSTGARTARMASAVIAGNTALIVAP
;
A
#
# COMPACT_ATOMS: atom_id res chain seq x y z
N MET A 1 10.97 -12.48 -15.02
CA MET A 1 12.30 -12.99 -14.61
C MET A 1 12.92 -11.92 -13.73
N PHE A 2 13.54 -12.26 -12.60
CA PHE A 2 14.18 -11.28 -11.71
C PHE A 2 15.66 -11.24 -12.04
N ASP A 3 16.22 -10.04 -12.22
CA ASP A 3 17.66 -9.86 -12.30
C ASP A 3 18.16 -9.26 -10.97
N SER A 4 19.16 -9.89 -10.36
CA SER A 4 19.76 -9.46 -9.11
C SER A 4 21.22 -9.13 -9.38
N THR A 5 21.51 -7.84 -9.53
CA THR A 5 22.83 -7.34 -9.90
C THR A 5 23.37 -6.36 -8.85
N LYS A 6 24.64 -6.01 -9.02
CA LYS A 6 25.29 -4.93 -8.27
C LYS A 6 25.47 -3.76 -9.22
N THR A 7 24.89 -2.61 -8.88
CA THR A 7 25.01 -1.38 -9.69
C THR A 7 25.79 -0.33 -8.90
N SER A 8 26.68 0.38 -9.58
CA SER A 8 27.43 1.49 -8.98
C SER A 8 26.47 2.53 -8.40
N LEU A 9 26.72 2.99 -7.17
CA LEU A 9 25.95 4.07 -6.55
C LEU A 9 25.96 5.32 -7.43
N HIS A 10 27.11 5.69 -7.98
CA HIS A 10 27.24 6.86 -8.84
C HIS A 10 26.33 6.77 -10.08
N ASP A 11 26.26 5.59 -10.70
CA ASP A 11 25.40 5.36 -11.87
C ASP A 11 23.92 5.49 -11.50
N LEU A 12 23.49 4.89 -10.38
CA LEU A 12 22.12 5.03 -9.87
C LEU A 12 21.72 6.48 -9.61
N LEU A 13 22.60 7.25 -8.97
CA LEU A 13 22.35 8.67 -8.70
C LEU A 13 22.34 9.51 -9.99
N THR A 14 23.18 9.17 -10.96
CA THR A 14 23.20 9.81 -12.29
C THR A 14 21.92 9.52 -13.07
N GLN A 15 21.44 8.27 -13.05
CA GLN A 15 20.19 7.88 -13.68
C GLN A 15 18.99 8.59 -13.03
N ALA A 16 19.00 8.76 -11.71
CA ALA A 16 18.00 9.57 -11.00
C ALA A 16 18.07 11.05 -11.42
N ALA A 17 19.27 11.63 -11.52
CA ALA A 17 19.48 13.01 -11.98
C ALA A 17 18.92 13.27 -13.39
N ARG A 18 19.07 12.28 -14.29
CA ARG A 18 18.57 12.33 -15.68
C ARG A 18 17.06 12.08 -15.80
N GLY A 19 16.41 11.62 -14.73
CA GLY A 19 15.00 11.27 -14.72
C GLY A 19 14.68 9.87 -15.25
N HIS A 20 15.69 9.02 -15.47
CA HIS A 20 15.48 7.64 -15.92
C HIS A 20 14.93 6.75 -14.80
N ILE A 21 15.32 7.02 -13.56
CA ILE A 21 14.74 6.42 -12.36
C ILE A 21 13.72 7.40 -11.78
N LYS A 22 12.45 7.00 -11.74
CA LYS A 22 11.37 7.81 -11.11
C LYS A 22 10.66 7.01 -10.02
N LEU A 23 10.04 7.74 -9.10
CA LEU A 23 9.19 7.17 -8.07
C LEU A 23 7.77 7.04 -8.65
N PRO A 24 7.11 5.89 -8.47
CA PRO A 24 5.67 5.85 -8.65
C PRO A 24 4.97 6.83 -7.71
N ASP A 25 3.97 7.54 -8.22
CA ASP A 25 3.25 8.62 -7.51
C ASP A 25 2.52 8.15 -6.25
N PHE A 26 2.17 6.87 -6.17
CA PHE A 26 1.56 6.25 -5.00
C PHE A 26 2.50 6.08 -3.81
N GLN A 27 3.82 6.17 -4.00
CA GLN A 27 4.76 6.09 -2.89
C GLN A 27 4.68 7.34 -2.03
N ARG A 28 4.67 7.15 -0.70
CA ARG A 28 4.71 8.25 0.28
C ARG A 28 5.86 9.22 0.02
N GLY A 29 5.70 10.48 0.41
CA GLY A 29 6.79 11.45 0.39
C GLY A 29 8.05 10.98 1.13
N TRP A 30 9.18 11.64 0.88
CA TRP A 30 10.39 11.37 1.65
C TRP A 30 10.22 11.89 3.09
N VAL A 31 10.63 11.10 4.09
CA VAL A 31 10.33 11.34 5.52
C VAL A 31 11.50 11.04 6.45
N TRP A 32 12.70 10.82 5.92
CA TRP A 32 13.87 10.56 6.74
C TRP A 32 14.35 11.80 7.49
N ASP A 33 14.75 11.60 8.74
CA ASP A 33 15.31 12.63 9.61
C ASP A 33 16.84 12.75 9.43
N ASP A 34 17.41 13.79 10.03
CA ASP A 34 18.85 14.08 9.98
C ASP A 34 19.71 12.89 10.42
N TYR A 35 19.25 12.16 11.44
CA TYR A 35 19.96 10.99 11.98
C TYR A 35 20.03 9.86 10.95
N ALA A 36 18.90 9.47 10.37
CA ALA A 36 18.84 8.40 9.37
C ALA A 36 19.70 8.71 8.14
N ILE A 37 19.75 9.98 7.72
CA ILE A 37 20.59 10.41 6.60
C ILE A 37 22.07 10.27 6.94
N ARG A 38 22.51 10.78 8.10
CA ARG A 38 23.91 10.69 8.57
C ARG A 38 24.37 9.25 8.72
N SER A 39 23.54 8.40 9.33
CA SER A 39 23.84 6.97 9.52
C SER A 39 23.97 6.23 8.19
N LEU A 40 23.13 6.55 7.20
CA LEU A 40 23.23 6.00 5.85
C LEU A 40 24.54 6.42 5.16
N ILE A 41 24.88 7.71 5.21
CA ILE A 41 26.12 8.23 4.61
C ILE A 41 27.34 7.57 5.26
N ALA A 42 27.35 7.46 6.60
CA ALA A 42 28.41 6.83 7.35
C ALA A 42 28.61 5.37 6.91
N SER A 43 27.51 4.61 6.82
CA SER A 43 27.53 3.22 6.35
C SER A 43 28.12 3.08 4.94
N VAL A 44 27.71 3.93 3.99
CA VAL A 44 28.26 3.92 2.62
C VAL A 44 29.75 4.26 2.63
N SER A 45 30.18 5.24 3.43
CA SER A 45 31.58 5.65 3.53
C SER A 45 32.50 4.60 4.16
N GLN A 46 31.93 3.58 4.81
CA GLN A 46 32.63 2.41 5.35
C GLN A 46 32.43 1.15 4.49
N SER A 47 31.78 1.28 3.33
CA SER A 47 31.41 0.16 2.45
C SER A 47 30.51 -0.89 3.14
N PHE A 48 29.78 -0.51 4.18
CA PHE A 48 28.82 -1.38 4.85
C PHE A 48 27.54 -1.54 4.02
N PRO A 49 26.91 -2.72 4.02
CA PRO A 49 25.70 -2.97 3.22
C PRO A 49 24.50 -2.20 3.77
N VAL A 50 23.89 -1.36 2.93
CA VAL A 50 22.70 -0.55 3.31
C VAL A 50 21.38 -1.15 2.80
N GLY A 51 21.39 -2.45 2.48
CA GLY A 51 20.27 -3.20 1.90
C GLY A 51 20.13 -3.05 0.39
N ALA A 52 19.30 -3.90 -0.21
CA ALA A 52 19.00 -3.86 -1.64
C ALA A 52 17.99 -2.76 -1.99
N ILE A 53 17.99 -2.29 -3.23
CA ILE A 53 16.92 -1.47 -3.82
C ILE A 53 16.16 -2.29 -4.85
N MET A 54 14.88 -1.98 -5.04
CA MET A 54 14.03 -2.71 -5.98
C MET A 54 13.49 -1.79 -7.05
N MET A 55 13.53 -2.25 -8.29
CA MET A 55 13.09 -1.49 -9.45
C MET A 55 12.23 -2.33 -10.38
N LEU A 56 11.43 -1.68 -11.21
CA LEU A 56 10.68 -2.28 -12.31
C LEU A 56 10.98 -1.55 -13.60
N ARG A 57 11.34 -2.30 -14.64
CA ARG A 57 11.55 -1.77 -15.98
C ARG A 57 10.24 -1.22 -16.54
N ALA A 58 10.28 0.02 -17.03
CA ALA A 58 9.17 0.64 -17.73
C ALA A 58 8.98 0.03 -19.13
N GLY A 59 7.86 0.36 -19.79
CA GLY A 59 7.52 -0.18 -21.12
C GLY A 59 6.79 -1.53 -21.08
N GLY A 60 6.32 -1.95 -19.91
CA GLY A 60 5.48 -3.14 -19.73
C GLY A 60 3.98 -2.82 -19.81
N GLU A 61 3.15 -3.82 -19.50
CA GLU A 61 1.69 -3.68 -19.41
C GLU A 61 1.25 -2.70 -18.30
N LEU A 62 2.12 -2.49 -17.31
CA LEU A 62 1.89 -1.58 -16.19
C LEU A 62 2.57 -0.23 -16.42
N THR A 63 1.76 0.82 -16.35
CA THR A 63 2.20 2.21 -16.35
C THR A 63 1.75 2.85 -15.05
N PHE A 64 2.65 3.61 -14.41
CA PHE A 64 2.34 4.33 -13.18
C PHE A 64 2.43 5.83 -13.44
N GLY A 65 1.61 6.61 -12.73
CA GLY A 65 1.95 8.02 -12.54
C GLY A 65 3.32 8.13 -11.88
N THR A 66 4.10 9.13 -12.28
CA THR A 66 5.48 9.29 -11.80
C THR A 66 5.70 10.62 -11.12
N ARG A 67 6.59 10.59 -10.13
CA ARG A 67 7.19 11.78 -9.54
C ARG A 67 8.70 11.60 -9.45
N GLN A 68 9.41 12.73 -9.42
CA GLN A 68 10.86 12.72 -9.31
C GLN A 68 11.30 12.44 -7.87
N LEU A 69 12.56 12.03 -7.70
CA LEU A 69 13.21 12.03 -6.39
C LEU A 69 13.41 13.48 -5.95
N GLU A 70 13.27 13.73 -4.65
CA GLU A 70 13.48 15.07 -4.10
C GLU A 70 14.92 15.55 -4.33
N GLY A 71 15.07 16.84 -4.67
CA GLY A 71 16.33 17.47 -5.03
C GLY A 71 16.81 17.26 -6.47
N THR A 72 16.17 16.40 -7.27
CA THR A 72 16.57 16.22 -8.69
C THR A 72 16.15 17.40 -9.57
N PRO A 73 16.87 17.68 -10.68
CA PRO A 73 16.56 18.81 -11.55
C PRO A 73 15.14 18.77 -12.11
N LYS A 74 14.46 19.92 -12.14
CA LYS A 74 13.10 20.03 -12.71
C LYS A 74 13.04 19.64 -14.19
N THR A 75 14.13 19.82 -14.94
CA THR A 75 14.26 19.42 -16.35
C THR A 75 14.14 17.91 -16.56
N ALA A 76 14.43 17.10 -15.54
CA ALA A 76 14.31 15.65 -15.61
C ALA A 76 12.85 15.14 -15.51
N LYS A 77 11.87 16.04 -15.34
CA LYS A 77 10.45 15.68 -15.26
C LYS A 77 9.94 15.08 -16.58
N ASP A 78 10.34 15.69 -17.69
CA ASP A 78 9.87 15.35 -19.04
C ASP A 78 10.71 14.24 -19.70
N SER A 79 11.81 13.80 -19.04
CA SER A 79 12.62 12.68 -19.50
C SER A 79 11.84 11.36 -19.52
N GLU A 80 12.22 10.46 -20.43
CA GLU A 80 11.68 9.10 -20.48
C GLU A 80 11.96 8.35 -19.17
N THR A 81 10.93 7.68 -18.65
CA THR A 81 11.07 6.83 -17.46
C THR A 81 11.49 5.45 -17.91
N LEU A 82 12.66 4.98 -17.47
CA LEU A 82 13.17 3.65 -17.79
C LEU A 82 12.96 2.66 -16.63
N LEU A 83 12.98 3.17 -15.40
CA LEU A 83 12.89 2.38 -14.18
C LEU A 83 11.97 3.06 -13.16
N TYR A 84 11.01 2.31 -12.65
CA TYR A 84 10.22 2.67 -11.48
C TYR A 84 10.92 2.17 -10.21
N LEU A 85 11.30 3.07 -9.30
CA LEU A 85 11.87 2.67 -8.01
C LEU A 85 10.76 2.19 -7.08
N LEU A 86 10.74 0.91 -6.76
CA LEU A 86 9.70 0.24 -5.99
C LEU A 86 10.01 0.15 -4.49
N ASP A 87 11.30 -0.03 -4.15
CA ASP A 87 11.80 0.03 -2.78
C ASP A 87 13.17 0.72 -2.74
N GLY A 88 13.50 1.32 -1.60
CA GLY A 88 14.74 2.05 -1.41
C GLY A 88 14.62 3.55 -1.68
N GLN A 89 13.40 4.07 -1.88
CA GLN A 89 13.13 5.50 -2.07
C GLN A 89 13.87 6.36 -1.05
N GLN A 90 13.73 6.06 0.24
CA GLN A 90 14.28 6.90 1.29
C GLN A 90 15.81 6.93 1.26
N ARG A 91 16.44 5.79 0.95
CA ARG A 91 17.90 5.66 0.83
C ARG A 91 18.43 6.39 -0.40
N LEU A 92 17.89 6.08 -1.58
CA LEU A 92 18.37 6.67 -2.83
C LEU A 92 18.14 8.18 -2.89
N THR A 93 16.99 8.67 -2.38
CA THR A 93 16.69 10.11 -2.30
C THR A 93 17.64 10.81 -1.34
N SER A 94 17.94 10.23 -0.17
CA SER A 94 18.89 10.84 0.79
C SER A 94 20.31 10.89 0.24
N LEU A 95 20.79 9.82 -0.40
CA LEU A 95 22.11 9.79 -1.02
C LEU A 95 22.21 10.76 -2.20
N TYR A 96 21.14 10.88 -2.99
CA TYR A 96 21.09 11.85 -4.08
C TYR A 96 21.24 13.28 -3.56
N GLN A 97 20.38 13.66 -2.61
CA GLN A 97 20.41 15.00 -2.04
C GLN A 97 21.75 15.31 -1.35
N ALA A 98 22.34 14.34 -0.62
CA ALA A 98 23.57 14.58 0.13
C ALA A 98 24.86 14.51 -0.70
N LEU A 99 24.90 13.71 -1.77
CA LEU A 99 26.15 13.41 -2.50
C LEU A 99 26.22 14.03 -3.90
N VAL A 100 25.10 14.51 -4.44
CA VAL A 100 25.01 15.01 -5.83
C VAL A 100 24.33 16.36 -5.94
N SER A 101 23.28 16.62 -5.15
CA SER A 101 22.55 17.89 -5.26
C SER A 101 23.36 19.07 -4.71
N ASP A 102 23.27 20.22 -5.40
CA ASP A 102 23.79 21.51 -4.95
C ASP A 102 22.71 22.33 -4.21
N GLU A 103 21.64 21.69 -3.73
CA GLU A 103 20.59 22.29 -2.93
C GLU A 103 20.67 21.85 -1.46
N VAL A 104 20.27 22.74 -0.55
CA VAL A 104 20.20 22.42 0.88
C VAL A 104 19.05 21.45 1.16
N ILE A 105 19.29 20.46 2.02
CA ILE A 105 18.32 19.38 2.27
C ILE A 105 17.34 19.82 3.36
N ALA A 106 16.06 19.90 3.02
CA ALA A 106 14.99 20.12 4.00
C ALA A 106 14.60 18.79 4.65
N THR A 107 14.98 18.56 5.91
CA THR A 107 14.73 17.32 6.68
C THR A 107 14.11 17.64 8.05
N LYS A 108 14.03 16.65 8.95
CA LYS A 108 13.51 16.80 10.31
C LYS A 108 14.58 16.46 11.35
N ASN A 109 14.52 17.11 12.50
CA ASN A 109 15.31 16.70 13.67
C ASN A 109 14.58 15.60 14.47
N ALA A 110 15.21 15.14 15.57
CA ALA A 110 14.63 14.15 16.48
C ALA A 110 13.27 14.59 17.08
N GLN A 111 13.03 15.89 17.19
CA GLN A 111 11.78 16.50 17.66
C GLN A 111 10.75 16.70 16.53
N LYS A 112 11.00 16.16 15.33
CA LYS A 112 10.16 16.29 14.12
C LYS A 112 9.99 17.72 13.60
N GLN A 113 10.83 18.65 14.04
CA GLN A 113 10.85 20.02 13.53
C GLN A 113 11.57 20.06 12.19
N GLU A 114 11.05 20.86 11.26
CA GLU A 114 11.68 21.05 9.95
C GLU A 114 12.97 21.85 10.09
N ILE A 115 14.03 21.32 9.48
CA ILE A 115 15.38 21.88 9.49
C ILE A 115 15.98 21.76 8.10
N LYS A 116 16.94 22.64 7.78
CA LYS A 116 17.70 22.58 6.55
C LYS A 116 19.16 22.26 6.84
N ARG A 117 19.73 21.29 6.11
CA ARG A 117 21.09 20.79 6.35
C ARG A 117 21.91 20.64 5.07
N TRP A 118 23.17 21.07 5.18
CA TRP A 118 24.28 20.61 4.36
C TRP A 118 25.00 19.49 5.10
N TYR A 119 25.45 18.45 4.39
CA TYR A 119 26.24 17.39 5.01
C TYR A 119 27.71 17.54 4.66
N TYR A 120 28.53 17.52 5.71
CA TYR A 120 29.99 17.52 5.62
C TYR A 120 30.54 16.28 6.30
N ILE A 121 31.78 15.94 5.95
CA ILE A 121 32.57 14.96 6.68
C ILE A 121 33.83 15.64 7.24
N ASP A 122 34.05 15.47 8.54
CA ASP A 122 35.30 15.85 9.20
C ASP A 122 36.40 14.88 8.76
N MET A 123 37.36 15.37 7.97
CA MET A 123 38.38 14.53 7.36
C MET A 123 39.29 13.88 8.41
N ALA A 124 39.60 14.60 9.49
CA ALA A 124 40.49 14.10 10.54
C ALA A 124 39.79 13.03 11.38
N ALA A 125 38.55 13.29 11.80
CA ALA A 125 37.75 12.31 12.53
C ALA A 125 37.49 11.05 11.69
N ALA A 126 37.23 11.19 10.40
CA ALA A 126 36.99 10.07 9.49
C ALA A 126 38.22 9.15 9.30
N LEU A 127 39.43 9.71 9.43
CA LEU A 127 40.71 8.99 9.35
C LEU A 127 41.16 8.40 10.68
N ALA A 128 40.68 8.92 11.81
CA ALA A 128 41.07 8.47 13.15
C ALA A 128 40.55 7.07 13.54
N GLY A 129 39.68 6.46 12.72
CA GLY A 129 39.16 5.10 12.94
C GLY A 129 38.07 4.97 14.00
N GLY A 130 37.53 6.08 14.51
CA GLY A 130 36.37 6.11 15.41
C GLY A 130 35.03 5.85 14.70
N ASP A 131 33.92 6.11 15.39
CA ASP A 131 32.60 6.00 14.80
C ASP A 131 32.45 7.01 13.64
N ARG A 132 32.27 6.48 12.43
CA ARG A 132 32.16 7.29 11.21
C ARG A 132 30.91 8.17 11.22
N GLU A 133 29.86 7.76 11.94
CA GLU A 133 28.63 8.55 12.06
C GLU A 133 28.87 9.90 12.76
N GLU A 134 29.81 9.94 13.72
CA GLU A 134 30.22 11.17 14.40
C GLU A 134 31.01 12.10 13.48
N ALA A 135 31.75 11.55 12.51
CA ALA A 135 32.48 12.34 11.51
C ALA A 135 31.56 12.97 10.45
N ILE A 136 30.34 12.44 10.24
CA ILE A 136 29.35 13.06 9.35
C ILE A 136 28.59 14.14 10.12
N ILE A 137 28.64 15.39 9.66
CA ILE A 137 28.09 16.54 10.38
C ILE A 137 27.07 17.26 9.49
N GLY A 138 25.84 17.37 9.99
CA GLY A 138 24.80 18.21 9.40
C GLY A 138 24.97 19.66 9.85
N VAL A 139 25.17 20.58 8.91
CA VAL A 139 25.41 22.01 9.15
C VAL A 139 24.20 22.83 8.65
N PRO A 140 23.77 23.92 9.31
CA PRO A 140 22.63 24.72 8.86
C PRO A 140 22.80 25.32 7.46
N GLU A 141 21.71 25.87 6.90
CA GLU A 141 21.66 26.46 5.54
C GLU A 141 22.74 27.53 5.29
N ASP A 142 23.06 28.35 6.30
CA ASP A 142 24.11 29.38 6.26
C ASP A 142 25.53 28.83 6.43
N ARG A 143 25.67 27.51 6.62
CA ARG A 143 26.92 26.78 6.86
C ARG A 143 27.64 27.19 8.15
N ILE A 144 26.95 27.81 9.12
CA ILE A 144 27.54 28.24 10.39
C ILE A 144 26.88 27.49 11.55
N SER A 145 27.65 26.60 12.18
CA SER A 145 27.25 25.89 13.40
C SER A 145 27.45 26.79 14.61
N ARG A 146 26.41 26.93 15.43
CA ARG A 146 26.40 27.73 16.66
C ARG A 146 26.09 26.86 17.88
N SER A 147 26.48 27.32 19.06
CA SER A 147 26.12 26.69 20.34
C SER A 147 24.60 26.62 20.53
N ALA A 148 24.13 25.78 21.45
CA ALA A 148 22.70 25.52 21.69
C ALA A 148 21.86 26.80 21.97
N PHE A 149 22.49 27.88 22.45
CA PHE A 149 21.85 29.17 22.70
C PHE A 149 22.15 30.24 21.63
N GLY A 150 22.78 29.86 20.52
CA GLY A 150 23.06 30.71 19.37
C GLY A 150 24.12 31.80 19.58
N ARG A 151 24.78 31.84 20.75
CA ARG A 151 25.71 32.93 21.14
C ARG A 151 27.09 32.78 20.52
N ASP A 152 27.66 31.58 20.62
CA ASP A 152 29.00 31.31 20.10
C ASP A 152 28.99 30.53 18.78
N ILE A 153 29.83 30.97 17.83
CA ILE A 153 30.10 30.23 16.59
C ILE A 153 31.04 29.07 16.92
N LEU A 154 30.53 27.85 16.78
CA LEU A 154 31.32 26.63 16.96
C LEU A 154 32.15 26.33 15.70
N ARG A 155 31.58 26.57 14.52
CA ARG A 155 32.22 26.30 13.23
C ARG A 155 31.60 27.14 12.14
N ASP A 156 32.43 27.74 11.30
CA ASP A 156 32.01 28.52 10.15
C ASP A 156 32.55 27.89 8.86
N LEU A 157 31.64 27.39 8.01
CA LEU A 157 31.94 26.77 6.72
C LEU A 157 31.29 27.54 5.56
N SER A 158 30.99 28.83 5.76
CA SER A 158 30.30 29.69 4.78
C SER A 158 31.10 29.97 3.50
N GLY A 159 32.33 29.47 3.38
CA GLY A 159 33.10 29.54 2.15
C GLY A 159 34.26 28.55 2.12
N ASP A 160 34.71 28.24 0.90
CA ASP A 160 35.74 27.25 0.59
C ASP A 160 37.01 27.40 1.44
N ALA A 161 37.53 28.62 1.62
CA ALA A 161 38.72 28.86 2.44
C ALA A 161 38.53 28.43 3.91
N LYS A 162 37.31 28.58 4.45
CA LYS A 162 36.98 28.16 5.82
C LYS A 162 36.79 26.64 5.91
N GLU A 163 36.20 26.04 4.87
CA GLU A 163 36.14 24.57 4.74
C GLU A 163 37.54 23.95 4.73
N TYR A 164 38.47 24.53 3.98
CA TYR A 164 39.86 24.07 3.89
C TYR A 164 40.60 24.19 5.23
N ALA A 165 40.48 25.35 5.87
CA ALA A 165 41.09 25.63 7.17
C ALA A 165 40.58 24.66 8.25
N ALA A 166 39.27 24.34 8.22
CA ALA A 166 38.65 23.40 9.15
C ALA A 166 38.82 21.92 8.76
N CYS A 167 39.42 21.61 7.60
CA CYS A 167 39.49 20.26 7.04
C CYS A 167 38.12 19.54 6.99
N MET A 168 37.10 20.28 6.60
CA MET A 168 35.72 19.79 6.47
C MET A 168 35.36 19.64 5.00
N PHE A 169 35.13 18.41 4.54
CA PHE A 169 34.82 18.16 3.13
C PHE A 169 33.29 18.15 2.89
N PRO A 170 32.77 18.94 1.93
CA PRO A 170 31.36 18.95 1.57
C PRO A 170 30.98 17.68 0.80
N LEU A 171 29.99 16.93 1.29
CA LEU A 171 29.66 15.61 0.74
C LEU A 171 29.03 15.65 -0.65
N ASN A 172 28.40 16.75 -1.05
CA ASN A 172 27.87 16.91 -2.42
C ASN A 172 28.97 16.98 -3.49
N LYS A 173 30.25 17.11 -3.09
CA LYS A 173 31.40 17.09 -4.00
C LYS A 173 32.08 15.72 -4.10
N VAL A 174 31.55 14.66 -3.49
CA VAL A 174 32.23 13.35 -3.39
C VAL A 174 32.62 12.76 -4.76
N PHE A 175 31.76 12.94 -5.78
CA PHE A 175 31.99 12.43 -7.13
C PHE A 175 32.77 13.39 -8.04
N ASN A 176 32.90 14.66 -7.65
CA ASN A 176 33.56 15.73 -8.41
C ASN A 176 34.55 16.52 -7.53
N ALA A 177 35.42 15.80 -6.81
CA ALA A 177 36.27 16.37 -5.76
C ALA A 177 37.46 17.21 -6.26
N ASP A 178 37.79 17.14 -7.56
CA ASP A 178 39.05 17.68 -8.11
C ASP A 178 39.19 19.19 -7.92
N GLN A 179 38.11 19.95 -8.14
CA GLN A 179 38.12 21.40 -7.96
C GLN A 179 38.35 21.78 -6.48
N TRP A 180 37.72 21.05 -5.56
CA TRP A 180 37.89 21.28 -4.11
C TRP A 180 39.30 20.91 -3.67
N MET A 181 39.84 19.78 -4.15
CA MET A 181 41.23 19.35 -3.90
C MET A 181 42.25 20.41 -4.32
N MET A 182 42.11 20.95 -5.54
CA MET A 182 43.01 22.00 -6.02
C MET A 182 42.97 23.25 -5.14
N GLY A 183 41.79 23.66 -4.68
CA GLY A 183 41.61 24.78 -3.76
C GLY A 183 42.25 24.51 -2.39
N PHE A 184 42.06 23.30 -1.84
CA PHE A 184 42.66 22.86 -0.58
C PHE A 184 44.19 22.91 -0.61
N PHE A 185 44.81 22.37 -1.68
CA PHE A 185 46.27 22.44 -1.82
C PHE A 185 46.79 23.86 -1.96
N ARG A 186 46.10 24.71 -2.71
CA ARG A 186 46.47 26.12 -2.85
C ARG A 186 46.39 26.86 -1.50
N HIS A 187 45.33 26.63 -0.73
CA HIS A 187 45.15 27.24 0.59
C HIS A 187 46.29 26.91 1.55
N TRP A 188 46.75 25.67 1.54
CA TRP A 188 47.87 25.21 2.38
C TRP A 188 49.25 25.36 1.71
N GLY A 189 49.36 26.09 0.59
CA GLY A 189 50.63 26.33 -0.09
C GLY A 189 51.34 25.06 -0.57
N HIS A 190 50.58 24.03 -0.93
CA HIS A 190 51.09 22.70 -1.34
C HIS A 190 51.96 22.02 -0.27
N ALA A 191 51.67 22.24 1.00
CA ALA A 191 52.37 21.58 2.10
C ALA A 191 52.31 20.03 1.96
N PRO A 192 53.44 19.31 2.08
CA PRO A 192 53.48 17.86 1.91
C PRO A 192 52.56 17.10 2.86
N ASP A 193 52.51 17.48 4.13
CA ASP A 193 51.67 16.88 5.17
C ASP A 193 50.18 16.98 4.83
N LYS A 194 49.74 18.13 4.31
CA LYS A 194 48.34 18.33 3.87
C LYS A 194 48.01 17.57 2.60
N SER A 195 48.99 17.41 1.71
CA SER A 195 48.85 16.60 0.50
C SER A 195 48.68 15.13 0.87
N GLU A 196 49.54 14.60 1.74
CA GLU A 196 49.43 13.24 2.28
C GLU A 196 48.11 13.02 3.02
N PHE A 197 47.69 13.98 3.85
CA PHE A 197 46.41 13.95 4.56
C PHE A 197 45.21 13.84 3.60
N TRP A 198 45.20 14.66 2.53
CA TRP A 198 44.17 14.57 1.50
C TRP A 198 44.18 13.19 0.82
N PHE A 199 45.34 12.67 0.41
CA PHE A 199 45.40 11.38 -0.27
C PHE A 199 44.97 10.23 0.64
N ALA A 200 45.31 10.27 1.93
CA ALA A 200 44.80 9.33 2.91
C ALA A 200 43.27 9.37 2.98
N PHE A 201 42.67 10.56 3.10
CA PHE A 201 41.22 10.74 3.11
C PHE A 201 40.56 10.28 1.80
N ALA A 202 41.12 10.66 0.66
CA ALA A 202 40.58 10.33 -0.65
C ALA A 202 40.62 8.81 -0.92
N ASN A 203 41.73 8.15 -0.61
CA ASN A 203 41.92 6.73 -0.89
C ASN A 203 41.15 5.81 0.08
N THR A 204 40.79 6.30 1.26
CA THR A 204 40.04 5.50 2.25
C THR A 204 38.55 5.83 2.25
N VAL A 205 38.20 7.11 2.32
CA VAL A 205 36.82 7.58 2.49
C VAL A 205 36.15 7.83 1.15
N LEU A 206 36.73 8.68 0.29
CA LEU A 206 36.09 9.01 -1.00
C LEU A 206 36.05 7.79 -1.94
N ALA A 207 37.08 6.95 -1.91
CA ALA A 207 37.13 5.70 -2.67
C ALA A 207 35.98 4.75 -2.28
N ALA A 208 35.57 4.70 -1.01
CA ALA A 208 34.45 3.88 -0.56
C ALA A 208 33.14 4.30 -1.25
N PHE A 209 32.85 5.61 -1.32
CA PHE A 209 31.69 6.12 -2.06
C PHE A 209 31.75 5.82 -3.56
N LYS A 210 32.90 6.08 -4.19
CA LYS A 210 33.09 5.92 -5.64
C LYS A 210 33.00 4.46 -6.09
N SER A 211 33.48 3.54 -5.27
CA SER A 211 33.45 2.09 -5.54
C SER A 211 32.22 1.39 -4.96
N TYR A 212 31.32 2.10 -4.26
CA TYR A 212 30.15 1.50 -3.65
C TYR A 212 29.20 0.94 -4.71
N HIS A 213 28.80 -0.33 -4.55
CA HIS A 213 27.80 -0.96 -5.39
C HIS A 213 26.58 -1.35 -4.55
N MET A 214 25.42 -0.81 -4.91
CA MET A 214 24.15 -1.20 -4.29
C MET A 214 23.66 -2.51 -4.91
N PRO A 215 23.17 -3.46 -4.09
CA PRO A 215 22.40 -4.59 -4.60
C PRO A 215 21.08 -4.08 -5.21
N VAL A 216 20.81 -4.42 -6.47
CA VAL A 216 19.61 -4.00 -7.19
C VAL A 216 18.84 -5.23 -7.64
N ILE A 217 17.55 -5.28 -7.28
CA ILE A 217 16.61 -6.29 -7.78
C ILE A 217 15.73 -5.62 -8.83
N THR A 218 15.86 -6.03 -10.09
CA THR A 218 15.09 -5.46 -11.19
C THR A 218 14.03 -6.45 -11.67
N LEU A 219 12.78 -6.00 -11.66
CA LEU A 219 11.63 -6.66 -12.28
C LEU A 219 11.59 -6.30 -13.75
N ASP A 220 11.46 -7.31 -14.60
CA ASP A 220 11.27 -7.08 -16.03
C ASP A 220 9.89 -6.48 -16.33
N ALA A 221 9.78 -5.73 -17.44
CA ALA A 221 8.54 -5.15 -17.93
C ALA A 221 7.45 -6.20 -18.23
N THR A 222 7.86 -7.43 -18.54
CA THR A 222 6.98 -8.60 -18.75
C THR A 222 6.46 -9.24 -17.45
N SER A 223 6.88 -8.76 -16.28
CA SER A 223 6.47 -9.32 -14.99
C SER A 223 4.99 -9.13 -14.75
N SER A 224 4.29 -10.20 -14.38
CA SER A 224 2.84 -10.13 -14.12
C SER A 224 2.52 -9.18 -12.96
N ARG A 225 1.36 -8.50 -13.04
CA ARG A 225 0.85 -7.59 -11.99
C ARG A 225 0.83 -8.24 -10.60
N GLY A 226 0.40 -9.50 -10.52
CA GLY A 226 0.33 -10.25 -9.27
C GLY A 226 1.71 -10.54 -8.65
N ALA A 227 2.72 -10.82 -9.48
CA ALA A 227 4.09 -11.01 -9.00
C ALA A 227 4.68 -9.70 -8.45
N ILE A 228 4.46 -8.59 -9.14
CA ILE A 228 4.90 -7.26 -8.70
C ILE A 228 4.30 -6.92 -7.33
N CYS A 229 2.99 -7.10 -7.14
CA CYS A 229 2.35 -6.84 -5.85
C CYS A 229 2.85 -7.78 -4.75
N THR A 230 2.97 -9.08 -5.01
CA THR A 230 3.46 -10.04 -4.00
C THR A 230 4.85 -9.66 -3.52
N VAL A 231 5.71 -9.22 -4.42
CA VAL A 231 7.07 -8.78 -4.08
C VAL A 231 7.01 -7.45 -3.32
N PHE A 232 6.20 -6.51 -3.76
CA PHE A 232 5.96 -5.25 -3.05
C PHE A 232 5.44 -5.46 -1.63
N GLU A 233 4.43 -6.30 -1.41
CA GLU A 233 3.84 -6.60 -0.11
C GLU A 233 4.87 -7.23 0.84
N LYS A 234 5.71 -8.14 0.32
CA LYS A 234 6.77 -8.78 1.10
C LYS A 234 7.91 -7.84 1.46
N VAL A 235 8.29 -6.94 0.55
CA VAL A 235 9.43 -6.03 0.75
C VAL A 235 9.04 -4.78 1.55
N ASN A 236 7.79 -4.30 1.44
CA ASN A 236 7.25 -3.14 2.17
C ASN A 236 6.94 -3.41 3.67
N SER A 237 7.74 -4.22 4.34
CA SER A 237 7.59 -4.52 5.76
C SER A 237 7.88 -3.31 6.68
N GLY A 238 8.60 -2.30 6.16
CA GLY A 238 9.14 -1.15 6.93
C GLY A 238 8.43 0.20 6.73
N GLY A 239 7.10 0.22 6.57
CA GLY A 239 6.33 1.47 6.40
C GLY A 239 4.82 1.26 6.31
N LYS A 240 4.06 2.30 5.91
CA LYS A 240 2.62 2.17 5.59
C LYS A 240 2.50 1.06 4.54
N LYS A 241 1.90 -0.08 4.91
CA LYS A 241 1.77 -1.24 4.03
C LYS A 241 1.06 -0.81 2.75
N LEU A 242 1.74 -0.97 1.62
CA LEU A 242 1.11 -0.83 0.32
C LEU A 242 0.28 -2.10 0.08
N ASP A 243 -1.03 -1.93 0.00
CA ASP A 243 -1.98 -3.00 -0.27
C ASP A 243 -2.43 -2.97 -1.75
N SER A 244 -3.26 -3.94 -2.14
CA SER A 244 -3.80 -4.00 -3.51
C SER A 244 -4.56 -2.73 -3.93
N PHE A 245 -5.12 -1.97 -2.98
CA PHE A 245 -5.84 -0.73 -3.26
C PHE A 245 -4.88 0.41 -3.65
N GLU A 246 -3.75 0.56 -2.96
CA GLU A 246 -2.75 1.58 -3.28
C GLU A 246 -2.14 1.34 -4.67
N LEU A 247 -1.86 0.08 -5.03
CA LEU A 247 -1.38 -0.27 -6.37
C LEU A 247 -2.44 -0.05 -7.45
N LEU A 248 -3.69 -0.43 -7.21
CA LEU A 248 -4.75 -0.21 -8.18
C LEU A 248 -5.01 1.28 -8.40
N THR A 249 -4.90 2.09 -7.35
CA THR A 249 -5.00 3.55 -7.44
C THR A 249 -3.96 4.12 -8.40
N ALA A 250 -2.71 3.65 -8.30
CA ALA A 250 -1.64 4.07 -9.19
C ALA A 250 -1.87 3.68 -10.66
N ILE A 251 -2.31 2.44 -10.87
CA ILE A 251 -2.59 1.90 -12.20
C ILE A 251 -3.70 2.72 -12.86
N TYR A 252 -4.75 3.04 -12.12
CA TYR A 252 -5.87 3.84 -12.63
C TYR A 252 -5.50 5.31 -12.83
N ALA A 253 -4.61 5.86 -12.00
CA ALA A 253 -4.10 7.22 -12.17
C ALA A 253 -3.37 7.39 -13.51
N GLY A 254 -2.61 6.38 -13.95
CA GLY A 254 -2.00 6.35 -15.28
C GLY A 254 -3.03 6.39 -16.44
N SER A 255 -4.27 5.99 -16.16
CA SER A 255 -5.41 6.06 -17.10
C SER A 255 -6.33 7.27 -16.83
N GLY A 256 -5.89 8.23 -16.02
CA GLY A 256 -6.63 9.46 -15.71
C GLY A 256 -7.75 9.31 -14.67
N PHE A 257 -7.78 8.23 -13.88
CA PHE A 257 -8.80 8.01 -12.84
C PHE A 257 -8.20 7.90 -11.44
N ASN A 258 -8.70 8.69 -10.49
CA ASN A 258 -8.23 8.67 -9.10
C ASN A 258 -9.12 7.80 -8.21
N LEU A 259 -8.74 6.53 -8.06
CA LEU A 259 -9.46 5.57 -7.19
C LEU A 259 -9.52 6.01 -5.72
N ARG A 260 -8.49 6.69 -5.22
CA ARG A 260 -8.44 7.16 -3.84
C ARG A 260 -9.46 8.27 -3.61
N SER A 261 -9.57 9.21 -4.53
CA SER A 261 -10.60 10.27 -4.48
C SER A 261 -12.00 9.68 -4.55
N ASP A 262 -12.25 8.68 -5.41
CA ASP A 262 -13.57 8.03 -5.49
C ASP A 262 -13.94 7.29 -4.19
N TRP A 263 -12.97 6.66 -3.52
CA TRP A 263 -13.19 5.94 -2.26
C TRP A 263 -13.31 6.87 -1.04
N LEU A 264 -12.33 7.75 -0.82
CA LEU A 264 -12.24 8.60 0.38
C LEU A 264 -13.01 9.93 0.24
N GLY A 265 -13.27 10.36 -0.99
CA GLY A 265 -13.75 11.70 -1.29
C GLY A 265 -12.63 12.74 -1.30
N GLY A 266 -12.99 13.98 -1.60
CA GLY A 266 -12.07 15.10 -1.65
C GLY A 266 -12.34 16.04 -2.83
N ARG A 267 -11.39 16.95 -3.07
CA ARG A 267 -11.39 17.76 -4.30
C ARG A 267 -10.93 16.88 -5.44
N ASP A 268 -11.80 16.71 -6.42
CA ASP A 268 -11.50 16.01 -7.65
C ASP A 268 -11.96 16.84 -8.84
N LYS A 269 -11.55 16.44 -10.05
CA LYS A 269 -12.09 17.03 -11.27
C LYS A 269 -13.30 16.24 -11.74
N ASP A 270 -14.34 16.94 -12.16
CA ASP A 270 -15.50 16.30 -12.78
C ASP A 270 -15.08 15.63 -14.10
N ASP A 271 -15.36 14.33 -14.23
CA ASP A 271 -14.98 13.53 -15.40
C ASP A 271 -15.61 14.03 -16.71
N THR A 272 -16.70 14.81 -16.64
CA THR A 272 -17.48 15.27 -17.81
C THR A 272 -17.17 16.73 -18.17
N THR A 273 -16.95 17.57 -17.15
CA THR A 273 -16.83 19.03 -17.28
C THR A 273 -15.45 19.57 -16.92
N GLY A 274 -14.61 18.77 -16.24
CA GLY A 274 -13.26 19.14 -15.82
C GLY A 274 -13.20 20.15 -14.67
N ALA A 275 -14.34 20.54 -14.10
CA ALA A 275 -14.44 21.50 -13.00
C ALA A 275 -14.01 20.88 -11.66
N ASP A 276 -13.49 21.70 -10.75
CA ASP A 276 -13.19 21.26 -9.38
C ASP A 276 -14.51 20.98 -8.64
N VAL A 277 -14.68 19.74 -8.16
CA VAL A 277 -15.84 19.30 -7.39
C VAL A 277 -15.37 18.68 -6.09
N ILE A 278 -16.09 18.96 -5.00
CA ILE A 278 -15.93 18.23 -3.74
C ILE A 278 -16.87 17.04 -3.81
N LYS A 279 -16.32 15.85 -4.05
CA LYS A 279 -17.10 14.61 -4.09
C LYS A 279 -17.00 13.93 -2.73
N GLU A 280 -18.14 13.55 -2.17
CA GLU A 280 -18.17 12.66 -1.03
C GLU A 280 -17.65 11.28 -1.46
N GLY A 281 -16.83 10.63 -0.63
CA GLY A 281 -16.28 9.31 -0.92
C GLY A 281 -17.31 8.20 -0.78
N ARG A 282 -17.11 7.09 -1.49
CA ARG A 282 -17.90 5.86 -1.26
C ARG A 282 -17.82 5.39 0.18
N GLN A 283 -16.67 5.54 0.84
CA GLN A 283 -16.50 5.16 2.24
C GLN A 283 -17.48 5.90 3.15
N ALA A 284 -17.58 7.22 3.01
CA ALA A 284 -18.48 8.04 3.82
C ALA A 284 -19.95 7.65 3.60
N ARG A 285 -20.39 7.56 2.33
CA ARG A 285 -21.76 7.15 1.99
C ARG A 285 -22.14 5.75 2.46
N LEU A 286 -21.18 4.84 2.55
CA LEU A 286 -21.41 3.50 3.08
C LEU A 286 -21.40 3.52 4.62
N ALA A 287 -20.58 4.37 5.24
CA ALA A 287 -20.50 4.51 6.69
C ALA A 287 -21.77 5.12 7.32
N ASP A 288 -22.64 5.78 6.54
CA ASP A 288 -23.99 6.18 6.96
C ASP A 288 -24.85 5.00 7.43
N PHE A 289 -24.50 3.77 7.05
CA PHE A 289 -25.10 2.56 7.57
C PHE A 289 -24.21 2.01 8.69
N ASP A 290 -24.69 2.00 9.93
CA ASP A 290 -23.94 1.55 11.12
C ASP A 290 -23.31 0.15 10.99
N VAL A 291 -23.92 -0.77 10.23
CA VAL A 291 -23.36 -2.12 9.98
C VAL A 291 -22.18 -2.12 9.00
N LEU A 292 -21.98 -1.04 8.25
CA LEU A 292 -20.94 -0.86 7.24
C LEU A 292 -19.88 0.18 7.64
N SER A 293 -19.94 0.73 8.86
CA SER A 293 -19.07 1.83 9.31
C SER A 293 -17.57 1.49 9.27
N ASP A 294 -17.21 0.21 9.34
CA ASP A 294 -15.83 -0.30 9.27
C ASP A 294 -15.55 -1.07 7.95
N LEU A 295 -16.34 -0.82 6.91
CA LEU A 295 -16.11 -1.46 5.61
C LEU A 295 -14.82 -0.93 4.97
N GLY A 296 -13.87 -1.82 4.75
CA GLY A 296 -12.60 -1.49 4.12
C GLY A 296 -12.66 -1.38 2.59
N ASN A 297 -11.70 -0.65 2.02
CA ASN A 297 -11.46 -0.55 0.57
C ASN A 297 -11.30 -1.93 -0.11
N THR A 298 -10.65 -2.86 0.59
CA THR A 298 -10.35 -4.21 0.09
C THR A 298 -11.64 -5.01 -0.06
N ASN A 299 -12.58 -4.92 0.89
CA ASN A 299 -13.88 -5.59 0.79
C ASN A 299 -14.68 -5.08 -0.42
N PHE A 300 -14.62 -3.77 -0.68
CA PHE A 300 -15.27 -3.16 -1.83
C PHE A 300 -14.68 -3.66 -3.16
N LEU A 301 -13.34 -3.67 -3.27
CA LEU A 301 -12.65 -4.18 -4.45
C LEU A 301 -12.85 -5.70 -4.64
N GLN A 302 -12.93 -6.48 -3.57
CA GLN A 302 -13.23 -7.91 -3.63
C GLN A 302 -14.60 -8.14 -4.28
N ALA A 303 -15.63 -7.38 -3.89
CA ALA A 303 -16.96 -7.49 -4.49
C ALA A 303 -16.95 -7.14 -5.99
N ILE A 304 -16.24 -6.07 -6.39
CA ILE A 304 -16.05 -5.73 -7.82
C ILE A 304 -15.34 -6.87 -8.56
N SER A 305 -14.28 -7.45 -7.98
CA SER A 305 -13.54 -8.57 -8.55
C SER A 305 -14.42 -9.81 -8.75
N LEU A 306 -15.28 -10.15 -7.78
CA LEU A 306 -16.22 -11.27 -7.91
C LEU A 306 -17.18 -11.06 -9.08
N LEU A 307 -17.78 -9.88 -9.19
CA LEU A 307 -18.76 -9.59 -10.25
C LEU A 307 -18.10 -9.56 -11.63
N HIS A 308 -16.94 -8.91 -11.76
CA HIS A 308 -16.21 -8.86 -13.02
C HIS A 308 -15.75 -10.25 -13.49
N THR A 309 -15.11 -11.03 -12.62
CA THR A 309 -14.60 -12.36 -12.98
C THR A 309 -15.74 -13.36 -13.24
N ARG A 310 -16.85 -13.26 -12.50
CA ARG A 310 -18.08 -14.00 -12.81
C ARG A 310 -18.65 -13.64 -14.17
N ASN A 311 -18.73 -12.36 -14.51
CA ASN A 311 -19.24 -11.93 -15.81
C ASN A 311 -18.38 -12.47 -16.96
N ARG A 312 -17.05 -12.45 -16.79
CA ARG A 312 -16.12 -13.09 -17.74
C ARG A 312 -16.36 -14.59 -17.88
N ARG A 313 -16.53 -15.30 -16.75
CA ARG A 313 -16.85 -16.74 -16.77
C ARG A 313 -18.15 -17.02 -17.52
N LEU A 314 -19.20 -16.24 -17.30
CA LEU A 314 -20.47 -16.41 -18.00
C LEU A 314 -20.32 -16.18 -19.51
N ASN A 315 -19.58 -15.15 -19.91
CA ASN A 315 -19.30 -14.89 -21.33
C ASN A 315 -18.51 -16.04 -21.97
N ASP A 316 -17.52 -16.59 -21.26
CA ASP A 316 -16.75 -17.75 -21.72
C ASP A 316 -17.65 -18.97 -21.95
N LEU A 317 -18.53 -19.29 -20.99
CA LEU A 317 -19.48 -20.39 -21.11
C LEU A 317 -20.48 -20.17 -22.25
N GLN A 318 -20.99 -18.94 -22.41
CA GLN A 318 -21.88 -18.58 -23.52
C GLN A 318 -21.17 -18.66 -24.89
N SER A 319 -19.86 -18.44 -24.94
CA SER A 319 -19.04 -18.60 -26.15
C SER A 319 -18.70 -20.06 -26.48
N GLY A 320 -19.18 -21.02 -25.69
CA GLY A 320 -18.99 -22.45 -25.91
C GLY A 320 -17.74 -23.05 -25.25
N LYS A 321 -17.04 -22.31 -24.38
CA LYS A 321 -15.94 -22.90 -23.59
C LYS A 321 -16.47 -23.86 -22.53
N SER A 322 -15.70 -24.90 -22.25
CA SER A 322 -16.01 -25.86 -21.19
C SER A 322 -15.94 -25.22 -19.80
N GLU A 323 -16.53 -25.85 -18.77
CA GLU A 323 -16.44 -25.35 -17.40
C GLU A 323 -15.00 -25.26 -16.86
N THR A 324 -14.10 -26.12 -17.37
CA THR A 324 -12.69 -26.15 -16.99
C THR A 324 -11.87 -25.06 -17.68
N ASP A 325 -12.26 -24.67 -18.89
CA ASP A 325 -11.54 -23.66 -19.69
C ASP A 325 -12.08 -22.23 -19.46
N ALA A 326 -13.29 -22.10 -18.94
CA ALA A 326 -13.89 -20.81 -18.62
C ALA A 326 -13.15 -20.12 -17.46
N ALA A 327 -13.07 -18.78 -17.51
CA ALA A 327 -12.41 -17.98 -16.49
C ALA A 327 -12.86 -18.36 -15.07
N SER A 328 -11.90 -18.39 -14.13
CA SER A 328 -12.20 -18.61 -12.72
C SER A 328 -12.79 -17.34 -12.08
N VAL A 329 -13.75 -17.53 -11.18
CA VAL A 329 -14.27 -16.45 -10.34
C VAL A 329 -13.34 -16.29 -9.14
N SER A 330 -12.86 -15.07 -8.90
CA SER A 330 -11.88 -14.82 -7.84
C SER A 330 -11.92 -13.37 -7.36
N CYS A 331 -11.56 -13.20 -6.09
CA CYS A 331 -11.35 -11.90 -5.44
C CYS A 331 -10.03 -11.86 -4.67
N GLN A 332 -9.12 -12.78 -4.94
CA GLN A 332 -7.78 -12.75 -4.37
C GLN A 332 -7.00 -11.53 -4.91
N GLY A 333 -5.94 -11.12 -4.22
CA GLY A 333 -5.12 -9.95 -4.61
C GLY A 333 -4.72 -9.93 -6.09
N ARG A 334 -4.33 -11.08 -6.67
CA ARG A 334 -4.03 -11.20 -8.11
C ARG A 334 -5.21 -10.81 -9.01
N ALA A 335 -6.43 -11.21 -8.65
CA ALA A 335 -7.64 -10.90 -9.41
C ALA A 335 -8.03 -9.42 -9.26
N ILE A 336 -7.90 -8.87 -8.04
CA ILE A 336 -8.14 -7.45 -7.78
C ILE A 336 -7.21 -6.57 -8.61
N LEU A 337 -5.92 -6.88 -8.67
CA LEU A 337 -4.94 -6.10 -9.44
C LEU A 337 -5.09 -6.23 -10.96
N ALA A 338 -5.71 -7.33 -11.39
CA ALA A 338 -6.05 -7.55 -12.78
C ALA A 338 -7.33 -6.81 -13.19
N LEU A 339 -8.03 -6.13 -12.27
CA LEU A 339 -9.25 -5.38 -12.57
C LEU A 339 -8.95 -4.24 -13.54
N PRO A 340 -9.51 -4.29 -14.76
CA PRO A 340 -9.46 -3.16 -15.68
C PRO A 340 -10.26 -1.96 -15.15
N LEU A 341 -9.90 -0.73 -15.54
CA LEU A 341 -10.60 0.48 -15.11
C LEU A 341 -12.07 0.50 -15.58
N ASP A 342 -12.34 -0.01 -16.79
CA ASP A 342 -13.70 -0.17 -17.32
C ASP A 342 -14.54 -1.13 -16.47
N ALA A 343 -13.93 -2.20 -15.96
CA ALA A 343 -14.60 -3.11 -15.03
C ALA A 343 -14.94 -2.42 -13.72
N TYR A 344 -14.01 -1.63 -13.16
CA TYR A 344 -14.28 -0.84 -11.96
C TYR A 344 -15.46 0.11 -12.20
N ARG A 345 -15.43 0.91 -13.27
CA ARG A 345 -16.52 1.84 -13.63
C ARG A 345 -17.86 1.14 -13.83
N THR A 346 -17.85 -0.05 -14.43
CA THR A 346 -19.07 -0.85 -14.66
C THR A 346 -19.72 -1.33 -13.36
N TRP A 347 -18.90 -1.73 -12.38
CA TRP A 347 -19.39 -2.44 -11.19
C TRP A 347 -19.44 -1.59 -9.92
N ALA A 348 -18.67 -0.50 -9.80
CA ALA A 348 -18.54 0.25 -8.56
C ALA A 348 -19.88 0.74 -8.00
N ASP A 349 -20.73 1.37 -8.82
CA ASP A 349 -22.04 1.88 -8.37
C ASP A 349 -23.02 0.76 -8.02
N ARG A 350 -22.95 -0.36 -8.76
CA ARG A 350 -23.76 -1.56 -8.49
C ARG A 350 -23.34 -2.21 -7.17
N VAL A 351 -22.04 -2.29 -6.91
CA VAL A 351 -21.48 -2.83 -5.67
C VAL A 351 -21.82 -1.93 -4.49
N GLU A 352 -21.69 -0.60 -4.64
CA GLU A 352 -22.13 0.35 -3.60
C GLU A 352 -23.61 0.15 -3.27
N THR A 353 -24.46 0.04 -4.29
CA THR A 353 -25.89 -0.28 -4.11
C THR A 353 -26.07 -1.63 -3.42
N GLY A 354 -25.33 -2.66 -3.83
CA GLY A 354 -25.34 -3.99 -3.21
C GLY A 354 -25.00 -3.96 -1.72
N PHE A 355 -24.01 -3.17 -1.30
CA PHE A 355 -23.68 -2.99 0.12
C PHE A 355 -24.81 -2.27 0.88
N LYS A 356 -25.42 -1.23 0.29
CA LYS A 356 -26.59 -0.56 0.89
C LYS A 356 -27.77 -1.51 1.05
N LEU A 357 -28.01 -2.39 0.06
CA LEU A 357 -29.01 -3.45 0.17
C LEU A 357 -28.62 -4.48 1.23
N ALA A 358 -27.34 -4.83 1.38
CA ALA A 358 -26.87 -5.73 2.43
C ALA A 358 -27.14 -5.14 3.83
N ALA A 359 -26.93 -3.83 4.01
CA ALA A 359 -27.29 -3.15 5.25
C ALA A 359 -28.80 -3.20 5.53
N ARG A 360 -29.65 -2.99 4.52
CA ARG A 360 -31.11 -3.16 4.64
C ARG A 360 -31.49 -4.60 5.00
N PHE A 361 -30.85 -5.58 4.38
CA PHE A 361 -31.04 -7.00 4.68
C PHE A 361 -30.70 -7.29 6.15
N LEU A 362 -29.53 -6.87 6.64
CA LEU A 362 -29.12 -7.07 8.03
C LEU A 362 -30.06 -6.38 9.03
N ARG A 363 -30.51 -5.17 8.72
CA ARG A 363 -31.48 -4.44 9.54
C ARG A 363 -32.81 -5.19 9.68
N ARG A 364 -33.28 -5.85 8.61
CA ARG A 364 -34.47 -6.74 8.65
C ARG A 364 -34.26 -8.03 9.47
N ARG A 365 -33.04 -8.29 9.95
CA ARG A 365 -32.69 -9.41 10.84
C ARG A 365 -32.19 -8.91 12.21
N HIS A 366 -32.56 -7.67 12.56
CA HIS A 366 -32.23 -7.04 13.85
C HIS A 366 -30.72 -6.92 14.12
N ILE A 367 -29.91 -6.82 13.06
CA ILE A 367 -28.48 -6.51 13.14
C ILE A 367 -28.31 -5.05 12.73
N TYR A 368 -28.01 -4.19 13.71
CA TYR A 368 -27.98 -2.73 13.52
C TYR A 368 -26.57 -2.15 13.55
N TRP A 369 -25.68 -2.68 14.37
CA TRP A 369 -24.36 -2.10 14.61
C TRP A 369 -23.26 -2.96 14.00
N VAL A 370 -22.16 -2.33 13.57
CA VAL A 370 -20.95 -3.01 13.05
C VAL A 370 -20.51 -4.16 13.97
N LYS A 371 -20.48 -3.93 15.28
CA LYS A 371 -20.10 -4.93 16.29
C LYS A 371 -21.00 -6.17 16.33
N ASP A 372 -22.25 -6.05 15.89
CA ASP A 372 -23.25 -7.12 15.92
C ASP A 372 -23.25 -7.95 14.63
N VAL A 373 -22.54 -7.50 13.57
CA VAL A 373 -22.38 -8.27 12.35
C VAL A 373 -21.62 -9.57 12.67
N PRO A 374 -22.19 -10.76 12.41
CA PRO A 374 -21.54 -12.03 12.73
C PRO A 374 -20.20 -12.20 12.01
N TYR A 375 -20.20 -12.00 10.69
CA TYR A 375 -19.04 -12.05 9.83
C TYR A 375 -19.01 -10.83 8.90
N HIS A 376 -18.08 -9.90 9.15
CA HIS A 376 -17.82 -8.78 8.23
C HIS A 376 -17.41 -9.28 6.84
N THR A 377 -16.68 -10.40 6.79
CA THR A 377 -16.26 -11.07 5.56
C THR A 377 -17.46 -11.50 4.70
N GLN A 378 -18.56 -11.95 5.30
CA GLN A 378 -19.76 -12.38 4.58
C GLN A 378 -20.52 -11.21 3.92
N LEU A 379 -20.24 -9.95 4.28
CA LEU A 379 -20.80 -8.78 3.61
C LEU A 379 -20.40 -8.73 2.13
N VAL A 380 -19.19 -9.19 1.78
CA VAL A 380 -18.66 -9.16 0.41
C VAL A 380 -19.51 -10.01 -0.55
N PRO A 381 -19.70 -11.32 -0.33
CA PRO A 381 -20.58 -12.11 -1.19
C PRO A 381 -22.04 -11.68 -1.09
N LEU A 382 -22.53 -11.28 0.09
CA LEU A 382 -23.92 -10.80 0.24
C LEU A 382 -24.17 -9.56 -0.62
N ALA A 383 -23.30 -8.55 -0.55
CA ALA A 383 -23.40 -7.34 -1.36
C ALA A 383 -23.29 -7.65 -2.85
N SER A 384 -22.39 -8.57 -3.24
CA SER A 384 -22.24 -9.02 -4.62
C SER A 384 -23.51 -9.69 -5.15
N ILE A 385 -24.11 -10.59 -4.38
CA ILE A 385 -25.37 -11.27 -4.74
C ILE A 385 -26.51 -10.25 -4.84
N LEU A 386 -26.63 -9.32 -3.88
CA LEU A 386 -27.67 -8.29 -3.90
C LEU A 386 -27.50 -7.31 -5.07
N ALA A 387 -26.26 -6.98 -5.45
CA ALA A 387 -25.98 -6.19 -6.65
C ALA A 387 -26.45 -6.89 -7.94
N LEU A 388 -26.40 -8.23 -7.99
CA LEU A 388 -26.91 -9.02 -9.12
C LEU A 388 -28.44 -9.12 -9.12
N LEU A 389 -29.04 -9.23 -7.94
CA LEU A 389 -30.50 -9.38 -7.81
C LEU A 389 -31.24 -8.05 -8.07
N GLY A 390 -30.63 -6.91 -7.75
CA GLY A 390 -31.30 -5.62 -7.80
C GLY A 390 -32.55 -5.65 -6.92
N GLU A 391 -33.65 -5.02 -7.33
CA GLU A 391 -34.91 -4.95 -6.58
C GLU A 391 -35.56 -6.32 -6.29
N ARG A 392 -35.22 -7.37 -7.06
CA ARG A 392 -35.79 -8.72 -6.88
C ARG A 392 -35.49 -9.32 -5.49
N TRP A 393 -34.47 -8.83 -4.79
CA TRP A 393 -34.17 -9.27 -3.43
C TRP A 393 -35.33 -9.05 -2.45
N GLU A 394 -36.25 -8.12 -2.73
CA GLU A 394 -37.39 -7.83 -1.86
C GLU A 394 -38.51 -8.88 -1.96
N GLN A 395 -38.48 -9.76 -2.95
CA GLN A 395 -39.46 -10.84 -3.07
C GLN A 395 -39.33 -11.83 -1.90
N ASP A 396 -40.43 -12.22 -1.27
CA ASP A 396 -40.43 -13.06 -0.07
C ASP A 396 -39.73 -14.42 -0.26
N ALA A 397 -39.89 -15.03 -1.44
CA ALA A 397 -39.21 -16.28 -1.77
C ALA A 397 -37.68 -16.11 -1.81
N VAL A 398 -37.21 -14.99 -2.38
CA VAL A 398 -35.79 -14.65 -2.49
C VAL A 398 -35.22 -14.31 -1.11
N GLN A 399 -35.94 -13.51 -0.31
CA GLN A 399 -35.53 -13.16 1.04
C GLN A 399 -35.35 -14.39 1.96
N ARG A 400 -36.23 -15.39 1.83
CA ARG A 400 -36.14 -16.64 2.59
C ARG A 400 -34.89 -17.44 2.20
N LYS A 401 -34.61 -17.61 0.91
CA LYS A 401 -33.38 -18.26 0.43
C LYS A 401 -32.12 -17.53 0.88
N LEU A 402 -32.09 -16.19 0.75
CA LEU A 402 -30.98 -15.37 1.22
C LEU A 402 -30.77 -15.47 2.74
N ALA A 403 -31.85 -15.47 3.52
CA ALA A 403 -31.78 -15.67 4.97
C ALA A 403 -31.25 -17.06 5.33
N GLN A 404 -31.72 -18.11 4.66
CA GLN A 404 -31.24 -19.47 4.87
C GLN A 404 -29.73 -19.57 4.60
N TRP A 405 -29.26 -19.07 3.45
CA TRP A 405 -27.84 -19.02 3.12
C TRP A 405 -27.03 -18.21 4.13
N PHE A 406 -27.53 -17.03 4.50
CA PHE A 406 -26.85 -16.17 5.46
C PHE A 406 -26.63 -16.90 6.79
N TRP A 407 -27.69 -17.48 7.37
CA TRP A 407 -27.62 -18.19 8.64
C TRP A 407 -26.83 -19.48 8.59
N CYS A 408 -26.93 -20.26 7.50
CA CYS A 408 -26.06 -21.43 7.31
C CYS A 408 -24.58 -21.03 7.28
N GLY A 409 -24.27 -19.88 6.68
CA GLY A 409 -22.96 -19.24 6.74
C GLY A 409 -22.47 -18.91 8.15
N VAL A 410 -23.34 -18.27 8.93
CA VAL A 410 -23.04 -17.83 10.30
C VAL A 410 -22.86 -19.02 11.24
N PHE A 411 -23.81 -19.95 11.26
CA PHE A 411 -23.79 -21.09 12.18
C PHE A 411 -22.89 -22.24 11.71
N GLY A 412 -22.61 -22.32 10.41
CA GLY A 412 -21.61 -23.25 9.85
C GLY A 412 -20.17 -22.74 9.99
N GLU A 413 -19.97 -21.53 10.52
CA GLU A 413 -18.67 -20.87 10.70
C GLU A 413 -17.82 -20.79 9.40
N PHE A 414 -18.49 -20.78 8.23
CA PHE A 414 -17.83 -20.88 6.91
C PHE A 414 -17.01 -19.64 6.52
N TYR A 415 -17.20 -18.52 7.23
CA TYR A 415 -16.60 -17.23 6.90
C TYR A 415 -15.51 -16.79 7.88
N GLY A 416 -15.03 -17.70 8.73
CA GLY A 416 -13.90 -17.47 9.64
C GLY A 416 -12.51 -17.74 9.04
N SER A 417 -12.42 -18.54 7.97
CA SER A 417 -11.13 -18.91 7.32
C SER A 417 -11.32 -19.23 5.84
N ALA A 418 -10.28 -19.09 5.02
CA ALA A 418 -10.29 -19.40 3.57
C ALA A 418 -11.49 -18.76 2.81
N VAL A 419 -11.84 -17.54 3.20
CA VAL A 419 -13.12 -16.90 2.85
C VAL A 419 -13.23 -16.56 1.37
N GLU A 420 -12.15 -16.23 0.69
CA GLU A 420 -12.17 -15.78 -0.72
C GLU A 420 -12.64 -16.87 -1.69
N SER A 421 -12.22 -18.13 -1.46
CA SER A 421 -12.69 -19.27 -2.24
C SER A 421 -14.17 -19.57 -2.00
N ARG A 422 -14.65 -19.33 -0.78
CA ARG A 422 -16.07 -19.44 -0.42
C ARG A 422 -16.89 -18.36 -1.14
N PHE A 423 -16.44 -17.10 -1.11
CA PHE A 423 -17.09 -16.00 -1.82
C PHE A 423 -17.26 -16.29 -3.31
N ALA A 424 -16.19 -16.79 -3.96
CA ALA A 424 -16.21 -17.12 -5.38
C ALA A 424 -17.28 -18.17 -5.72
N LYS A 425 -17.49 -19.17 -4.85
CA LYS A 425 -18.56 -20.17 -5.00
C LYS A 425 -19.94 -19.56 -4.76
N ASP A 426 -20.13 -18.84 -3.67
CA ASP A 426 -21.45 -18.33 -3.28
C ASP A 426 -22.04 -17.34 -4.29
N VAL A 427 -21.21 -16.49 -4.91
CA VAL A 427 -21.66 -15.54 -5.94
C VAL A 427 -22.08 -16.24 -7.25
N ILE A 428 -21.75 -17.53 -7.42
CA ILE A 428 -22.26 -18.38 -8.51
C ILE A 428 -23.48 -19.18 -8.03
N GLU A 429 -23.34 -19.92 -6.94
CA GLU A 429 -24.31 -20.90 -6.47
C GLU A 429 -25.60 -20.25 -5.96
N VAL A 430 -25.52 -19.16 -5.20
CA VAL A 430 -26.71 -18.54 -4.57
C VAL A 430 -27.63 -17.90 -5.61
N PRO A 431 -27.14 -17.08 -6.58
CA PRO A 431 -28.01 -16.59 -7.65
C PRO A 431 -28.63 -17.74 -8.46
N ALA A 432 -27.86 -18.79 -8.79
CA ALA A 432 -28.38 -19.94 -9.53
C ALA A 432 -29.50 -20.65 -8.76
N TRP A 433 -29.32 -20.86 -7.45
CA TRP A 433 -30.34 -21.44 -6.59
C TRP A 433 -31.61 -20.59 -6.50
N ILE A 434 -31.46 -19.27 -6.45
CA ILE A 434 -32.61 -18.35 -6.46
C ILE A 434 -33.45 -18.53 -7.73
N GLU A 435 -32.79 -18.69 -8.89
CA GLU A 435 -33.44 -18.97 -10.18
C GLU A 435 -33.94 -20.42 -10.36
N GLY A 436 -33.88 -21.25 -9.31
CA GLY A 436 -34.38 -22.63 -9.35
C GLY A 436 -33.33 -23.71 -9.59
N GLY A 437 -32.04 -23.34 -9.62
CA GLY A 437 -30.92 -24.27 -9.65
C GLY A 437 -30.71 -25.06 -8.34
N PRO A 438 -29.62 -25.85 -8.24
CA PRO A 438 -29.33 -26.67 -7.08
C PRO A 438 -29.01 -25.83 -5.84
N GLU A 439 -29.19 -26.44 -4.66
CA GLU A 439 -28.89 -25.81 -3.39
C GLU A 439 -27.38 -25.50 -3.24
N PRO A 440 -26.99 -24.31 -2.75
CA PRO A 440 -25.59 -23.94 -2.58
C PRO A 440 -24.90 -24.85 -1.58
N SER A 441 -23.61 -25.09 -1.79
CA SER A 441 -22.76 -25.86 -0.89
C SER A 441 -22.78 -25.33 0.55
N ALA A 442 -22.85 -24.00 0.74
CA ALA A 442 -22.98 -23.40 2.07
C ALA A 442 -24.28 -23.78 2.81
N VAL A 443 -25.32 -24.22 2.09
CA VAL A 443 -26.58 -24.66 2.69
C VAL A 443 -26.66 -26.18 2.75
N ARG A 444 -26.29 -26.88 1.67
CA ARG A 444 -26.27 -28.35 1.61
C ARG A 444 -25.29 -28.97 2.60
N ASP A 445 -24.10 -28.38 2.74
CA ASP A 445 -23.04 -28.93 3.60
C ASP A 445 -23.14 -28.39 5.04
N PHE A 446 -24.18 -27.61 5.36
CA PHE A 446 -24.41 -27.08 6.70
C PHE A 446 -24.70 -28.20 7.68
N GLN A 447 -23.96 -28.21 8.80
CA GLN A 447 -24.20 -29.10 9.93
C GLN A 447 -24.29 -28.26 11.19
N CYS A 448 -25.45 -28.27 11.84
CA CYS A 448 -25.60 -27.59 13.12
C CYS A 448 -24.98 -28.44 14.24
N ARG A 449 -23.94 -27.92 14.88
CA ARG A 449 -23.31 -28.55 16.05
C ARG A 449 -23.88 -27.95 17.33
N ILE A 450 -24.81 -28.65 17.95
CA ILE A 450 -25.49 -28.23 19.17
C ILE A 450 -24.49 -28.00 20.31
N ASP A 451 -23.57 -28.95 20.52
CA ASP A 451 -22.53 -28.88 21.56
C ASP A 451 -21.65 -27.63 21.41
N ARG A 452 -21.48 -27.15 20.16
CA ARG A 452 -20.75 -25.93 19.87
C ARG A 452 -21.49 -24.71 20.39
N LEU A 453 -22.82 -24.66 20.24
CA LEU A 453 -23.67 -23.56 20.72
C LEU A 453 -23.70 -23.50 22.24
N GLU A 454 -23.78 -24.65 22.92
CA GLU A 454 -23.77 -24.72 24.38
C GLU A 454 -22.41 -24.29 24.98
N SER A 455 -21.32 -24.50 24.24
CA SER A 455 -19.96 -24.13 24.64
C SER A 455 -19.53 -22.72 24.19
N LEU A 456 -20.40 -21.92 23.57
CA LEU A 456 -20.09 -20.54 23.16
C LEU A 456 -19.86 -19.64 24.39
N ARG A 457 -18.60 -19.36 24.70
CA ARG A 457 -18.19 -18.45 25.79
C ARG A 457 -17.88 -17.02 25.33
N SER A 458 -17.61 -16.82 24.05
CA SER A 458 -17.12 -15.53 23.52
C SER A 458 -18.21 -14.74 22.80
N ARG A 459 -18.43 -13.50 23.25
CA ARG A 459 -19.33 -12.52 22.60
C ARG A 459 -18.87 -12.09 21.20
N LEU A 460 -17.60 -12.36 20.85
CA LEU A 460 -17.04 -12.03 19.55
C LEU A 460 -17.32 -13.12 18.49
N SER A 461 -17.75 -14.33 18.90
CA SER A 461 -18.06 -15.41 17.96
C SER A 461 -19.23 -15.01 17.04
N ALA A 462 -19.09 -15.34 15.75
CA ALA A 462 -20.16 -15.12 14.78
C ALA A 462 -21.44 -15.89 15.15
N ALA A 463 -21.31 -17.14 15.59
CA ALA A 463 -22.45 -17.93 16.05
C ALA A 463 -23.14 -17.29 17.26
N TYR A 464 -22.38 -16.73 18.21
CA TYR A 464 -22.95 -16.00 19.35
C TYR A 464 -23.76 -14.78 18.90
N LYS A 465 -23.18 -13.95 18.02
CA LYS A 465 -23.88 -12.79 17.44
C LYS A 465 -25.12 -13.20 16.64
N GLY A 466 -25.07 -14.33 15.95
CA GLY A 466 -26.20 -14.89 15.22
C GLY A 466 -27.35 -15.32 16.13
N VAL A 467 -27.05 -16.04 17.23
CA VAL A 467 -28.08 -16.38 18.25
C VAL A 467 -28.69 -15.10 18.83
N HIS A 468 -27.87 -14.11 19.17
CA HIS A 468 -28.35 -12.84 19.70
C HIS A 468 -29.31 -12.12 18.75
N ALA A 469 -28.99 -12.05 17.46
CA ALA A 469 -29.86 -11.45 16.44
C ALA A 469 -31.20 -12.20 16.30
N LEU A 470 -31.18 -13.55 16.30
CA LEU A 470 -32.42 -14.34 16.27
C LEU A 470 -33.30 -14.12 17.51
N LEU A 471 -32.70 -13.99 18.70
CA LEU A 471 -33.45 -13.67 19.93
C LEU A 471 -34.08 -12.27 19.90
N MET A 472 -33.37 -11.29 19.33
CA MET A 472 -33.92 -9.94 19.11
C MET A 472 -35.11 -9.94 18.15
N GLN A 473 -35.06 -10.77 17.11
CA GLN A 473 -36.18 -10.93 16.18
C GLN A 473 -37.42 -11.50 16.90
N GLN A 474 -37.26 -12.54 17.73
CA GLN A 474 -38.40 -13.17 18.44
C GLN A 474 -39.03 -12.29 19.51
N SER A 475 -38.21 -11.55 20.25
CA SER A 475 -38.70 -10.63 21.30
C SER A 475 -39.54 -9.49 20.71
N SER A 476 -39.34 -9.16 19.43
CA SER A 476 -40.17 -8.18 18.71
C SER A 476 -41.50 -8.74 18.19
N THR A 477 -41.63 -10.07 17.98
CA THR A 477 -42.84 -10.73 17.45
C THR A 477 -43.71 -11.40 18.52
N GLY A 478 -43.33 -11.36 19.80
CA GLY A 478 -44.13 -11.87 20.92
C GLY A 478 -44.21 -13.40 21.04
N ALA A 479 -43.43 -14.15 20.24
CA ALA A 479 -43.41 -15.60 20.28
C ALA A 479 -42.43 -16.12 21.35
N ARG A 480 -42.90 -17.06 22.19
CA ARG A 480 -42.12 -17.66 23.30
C ARG A 480 -40.80 -18.27 22.81
N THR A 481 -39.73 -17.92 23.53
CA THR A 481 -38.30 -18.26 23.44
C THR A 481 -37.90 -19.72 23.13
N ALA A 482 -38.81 -20.69 23.13
CA ALA A 482 -38.48 -22.11 23.08
C ALA A 482 -38.33 -22.69 21.65
N ARG A 483 -39.06 -22.18 20.64
CA ARG A 483 -39.21 -22.91 19.36
C ARG A 483 -38.04 -22.78 18.36
N MET A 484 -37.38 -21.62 18.24
CA MET A 484 -36.22 -21.49 17.33
C MET A 484 -34.90 -21.89 17.98
N ALA A 485 -34.74 -21.68 19.29
CA ALA A 485 -33.64 -22.29 20.04
C ALA A 485 -33.68 -23.81 19.86
N SER A 486 -34.86 -24.43 19.96
CA SER A 486 -35.02 -25.85 19.67
C SER A 486 -34.81 -26.24 18.20
N ALA A 487 -34.96 -25.33 17.23
CA ALA A 487 -34.77 -25.59 15.80
C ALA A 487 -33.30 -25.50 15.35
N VAL A 488 -32.57 -24.52 15.90
CA VAL A 488 -31.11 -24.46 15.80
C VAL A 488 -30.53 -25.66 16.55
N ILE A 489 -31.06 -26.02 17.73
CA ILE A 489 -30.70 -27.25 18.45
C ILE A 489 -31.13 -28.51 17.67
N ALA A 490 -32.18 -28.51 16.86
CA ALA A 490 -32.62 -29.71 16.12
C ALA A 490 -31.96 -29.88 14.73
N GLY A 491 -31.06 -28.99 14.32
CA GLY A 491 -30.35 -29.07 13.03
C GLY A 491 -31.24 -28.91 11.79
N ASN A 492 -32.44 -28.34 11.93
CA ASN A 492 -33.42 -28.28 10.85
C ASN A 492 -33.41 -26.89 10.18
N THR A 493 -32.80 -26.79 9.00
CA THR A 493 -32.61 -25.54 8.23
C THR A 493 -33.93 -24.84 7.89
N ALA A 494 -35.02 -25.58 7.70
CA ALA A 494 -36.34 -25.04 7.35
C ALA A 494 -36.98 -24.16 8.45
N LEU A 495 -36.62 -24.39 9.72
CA LEU A 495 -37.20 -23.68 10.88
C LEU A 495 -36.38 -22.46 11.33
N ILE A 496 -35.16 -22.27 10.82
CA ILE A 496 -34.34 -21.06 11.02
C ILE A 496 -34.93 -19.86 10.22
N VAL A 497 -35.84 -20.14 9.28
CA VAL A 497 -36.32 -19.22 8.23
C VAL A 497 -37.80 -18.84 8.40
N ALA A 498 -38.52 -19.40 9.37
CA ALA A 498 -39.93 -19.07 9.59
C ALA A 498 -40.08 -17.70 10.28
N PRO A 499 -41.02 -16.85 9.82
CA PRO A 499 -41.17 -15.46 10.29
C PRO A 499 -41.52 -15.36 11.79
#